data_AF-A0A4Z2BJS8-F1
#
_entry.id   AF-A0A4Z2BJS8-F1
#
_cell.length_a   1.000
_cell.length_b   1.000
_cell.length_c   1.000
_cell.angle_alpha   90.00
_cell.angle_beta   90.00
_cell.angle_gamma   90.00
#
_symmetry.space_group_name_H-M   'P 1'
#
loop_
_entity.id
_entity.type
_entity.pdbx_description
1 polymer ?
#
loop_
_entity_poly.entity_id
_entity_poly.type
_entity_poly.pdbx_seq_one_letter_code
_entity_poly.pdbx_strand_id
1 'polypeptide(L)'
;MKHENVIGLLDVFTPAAALEDFSELYLVTNLMGADLNNIVKFQKLSDEHVQFLIYQLLRGLKYIHSAGLVHRDLKPSNVAVNEDCELRILDFGLARQTDDEMTDIDQLKRIMEVVGTPTAELLKKICSEHAQKYIQSLPSMPPQDMEKIFRGANPLAVDLLKRMLILDCDGRISASEALAHPYFSQYHDPDDEPEAPPYDQSLESKDRTLEEWKGKMADGVVIMVELPLSAP
;
A
#
# COMPACT_ATOMS: atom_id res chain seq x y z
N MET A 1 -1.13 6.40 12.62
CA MET A 1 0.28 6.02 12.31
C MET A 1 1.14 7.28 12.36
N LYS A 2 2.42 7.17 12.74
CA LYS A 2 3.34 8.33 12.78
C LYS A 2 4.55 8.02 11.91
N HIS A 3 4.48 8.40 10.65
CA HIS A 3 5.53 8.20 9.66
C HIS A 3 5.38 9.24 8.55
N GLU A 4 6.48 9.79 8.04
CA GLU A 4 6.43 10.91 7.07
C GLU A 4 5.77 10.50 5.75
N ASN A 5 6.01 9.27 5.29
CA ASN A 5 5.43 8.74 4.07
C ASN A 5 4.06 8.06 4.24
N VAL A 6 3.42 8.22 5.39
CA VAL A 6 2.07 7.70 5.66
C VAL A 6 1.19 8.86 6.12
N ILE A 7 -0.03 8.98 5.58
CA ILE A 7 -0.93 10.05 6.02
C ILE A 7 -1.22 9.92 7.52
N GLY A 8 -0.89 10.98 8.25
CA GLY A 8 -1.20 11.14 9.67
C GLY A 8 -2.49 11.92 9.85
N LEU A 9 -3.17 11.67 10.97
CA LEU A 9 -4.29 12.48 11.43
C LEU A 9 -3.73 13.60 12.29
N LEU A 10 -3.96 14.85 11.90
CA LEU A 10 -3.56 16.05 12.63
C LEU A 10 -4.57 16.39 13.72
N ASP A 11 -5.86 16.28 13.40
CA ASP A 11 -6.94 16.58 14.31
C ASP A 11 -8.19 15.77 13.94
N VAL A 12 -9.06 15.56 14.93
CA VAL A 12 -10.38 14.99 14.75
C VAL A 12 -11.37 15.74 15.61
N PHE A 13 -12.50 16.12 15.03
CA PHE A 13 -13.53 16.80 15.77
C PHE A 13 -14.93 16.44 15.29
N THR A 14 -15.90 16.72 16.14
CA THR A 14 -17.33 16.59 15.86
C THR A 14 -18.05 17.82 16.39
N PRO A 15 -19.09 18.32 15.70
CA PRO A 15 -19.93 19.39 16.23
C PRO A 15 -20.88 18.90 17.34
N ALA A 16 -21.02 17.58 17.53
CA ALA A 16 -21.93 17.00 18.50
C ALA A 16 -21.47 17.28 19.95
N ALA A 17 -22.38 17.79 20.77
CA ALA A 17 -22.14 18.02 22.20
C ALA A 17 -22.44 16.79 23.07
N ALA A 18 -23.17 15.81 22.52
CA ALA A 18 -23.55 14.57 23.18
C ALA A 18 -23.56 13.40 22.19
N LEU A 19 -23.52 12.17 22.69
CA LEU A 19 -23.46 10.96 21.86
C LEU A 19 -24.74 10.78 21.02
N GLU A 20 -25.88 11.23 21.54
CA GLU A 20 -27.17 11.16 20.84
C GLU A 20 -27.18 11.99 19.54
N ASP A 21 -26.39 13.06 19.50
CA ASP A 21 -26.27 13.98 18.35
C ASP A 21 -25.11 13.62 17.42
N PHE A 22 -24.33 12.58 17.76
CA PHE A 22 -23.14 12.18 17.01
C PHE A 22 -23.50 11.60 15.63
N SER A 23 -23.37 12.44 14.61
CA SER A 23 -23.72 12.14 13.22
C SER A 23 -22.61 12.47 12.22
N GLU A 24 -21.75 13.43 12.56
CA GLU A 24 -20.69 13.93 11.70
C GLU A 24 -19.34 13.85 12.41
N LEU A 25 -18.32 13.42 11.66
CA LEU A 25 -16.94 13.32 12.11
C LEU A 25 -16.04 13.98 11.07
N TYR A 26 -15.22 14.91 11.51
CA TYR A 26 -14.28 15.63 10.67
C TYR A 26 -12.86 15.16 10.98
N LEU A 27 -12.14 14.77 9.93
CA LEU A 27 -10.75 14.32 10.00
C LEU A 27 -9.86 15.37 9.33
N VAL A 28 -8.90 15.91 10.07
CA VAL A 28 -7.93 16.88 9.56
C VAL A 28 -6.61 16.17 9.32
N THR A 29 -6.07 16.29 8.12
CA THR A 29 -4.77 15.72 7.74
C THR A 29 -3.92 16.78 7.04
N ASN A 30 -2.66 16.48 6.76
CA ASN A 30 -1.84 17.37 5.94
C ASN A 30 -2.45 17.50 4.53
N LEU A 31 -2.61 18.75 4.07
CA LEU A 31 -3.02 19.02 2.70
C LEU A 31 -1.89 18.61 1.76
N MET A 32 -2.20 17.69 0.85
CA MET A 32 -1.29 17.28 -0.21
C MET A 32 -1.68 17.95 -1.53
N GLY A 33 -0.73 18.08 -2.46
CA GLY A 33 -0.94 18.81 -3.71
C GLY A 33 -1.76 18.02 -4.73
N ALA A 34 -1.23 16.89 -5.20
CA ALA A 34 -1.87 16.04 -6.20
C ALA A 34 -1.65 14.56 -5.89
N ASP A 35 -2.51 13.69 -6.42
CA ASP A 35 -2.25 12.25 -6.42
C ASP A 35 -1.29 11.83 -7.55
N LEU A 36 -0.57 10.74 -7.31
CA LEU A 36 0.41 10.20 -8.25
C LEU A 36 -0.23 9.82 -9.59
N ASN A 37 -1.50 9.37 -9.60
CA ASN A 37 -2.24 9.05 -10.82
C ASN A 37 -2.40 10.27 -11.73
N ASN A 38 -2.66 11.45 -11.18
CA ASN A 38 -2.70 12.69 -11.95
C ASN A 38 -1.30 13.12 -12.41
N ILE A 39 -0.29 13.00 -11.57
CA ILE A 39 1.10 13.37 -11.92
C ILE A 39 1.60 12.54 -13.12
N VAL A 40 1.48 11.21 -13.08
CA VAL A 40 1.99 10.34 -14.16
C VAL A 40 1.21 10.47 -15.48
N LYS A 41 -0.03 10.98 -15.44
CA LYS A 41 -0.83 11.23 -16.65
C LYS A 41 -0.39 12.49 -17.39
N PHE A 42 -0.01 13.53 -16.65
CA PHE A 42 0.28 14.85 -17.22
C PHE A 42 1.76 15.16 -17.33
N GLN A 43 2.63 14.41 -16.63
CA GLN A 43 4.06 14.67 -16.59
C GLN A 43 4.86 13.38 -16.85
N LYS A 44 5.97 13.53 -17.58
CA LYS A 44 6.98 12.47 -17.68
C LYS A 44 7.96 12.63 -16.51
N LEU A 45 8.03 11.60 -15.68
CA LEU A 45 8.97 11.55 -14.57
C LEU A 45 10.35 11.10 -15.07
N SER A 46 11.42 11.71 -14.57
CA SER A 46 12.79 11.20 -14.78
C SER A 46 13.05 9.98 -13.89
N ASP A 47 14.12 9.23 -14.19
CA ASP A 47 14.55 8.08 -13.37
C ASP A 47 14.75 8.49 -11.90
N GLU A 48 15.36 9.64 -11.66
CA GLU A 48 15.58 10.20 -10.32
C GLU A 48 14.26 10.46 -9.56
N HIS A 49 13.26 11.05 -10.23
CA HIS A 49 11.93 11.24 -9.63
C HIS A 49 11.27 9.89 -9.31
N VAL A 50 11.35 8.91 -10.23
CA VAL A 50 10.79 7.58 -10.00
C VAL A 50 11.50 6.90 -8.84
N GLN A 51 12.82 6.95 -8.79
CA GLN A 51 13.64 6.39 -7.74
C GLN A 51 13.26 6.98 -6.37
N PHE A 52 13.13 8.31 -6.27
CA PHE A 52 12.77 8.98 -5.02
C PHE A 52 11.34 8.68 -4.57
N LEU A 53 10.37 8.67 -5.49
CA LEU A 53 8.97 8.35 -5.18
C LEU A 53 8.80 6.89 -4.74
N ILE A 54 9.44 5.94 -5.44
CA ILE A 54 9.37 4.52 -5.06
C ILE A 54 10.11 4.25 -3.75
N TYR A 55 11.25 4.92 -3.49
CA TYR A 55 11.92 4.86 -2.20
C TYR A 55 10.99 5.26 -1.05
N GLN A 56 10.37 6.44 -1.15
CA GLN A 56 9.42 6.92 -0.13
C GLN A 56 8.22 5.99 0.06
N LEU A 57 7.71 5.43 -1.05
CA LEU A 57 6.63 4.45 -1.01
C LEU A 57 7.04 3.18 -0.25
N LEU A 58 8.22 2.64 -0.54
CA LEU A 58 8.74 1.45 0.14
C LEU A 58 9.06 1.71 1.61
N ARG A 59 9.58 2.90 1.95
CA ARG A 59 9.81 3.36 3.33
C ARG A 59 8.50 3.37 4.12
N GLY A 60 7.45 3.97 3.57
CA GLY A 60 6.10 3.93 4.17
C GLY A 60 5.53 2.51 4.28
N LEU A 61 5.73 1.66 3.27
CA LEU A 61 5.26 0.26 3.30
C LEU A 61 6.01 -0.59 4.33
N LYS A 62 7.32 -0.41 4.52
CA LYS A 62 8.09 -1.08 5.58
C LYS A 62 7.45 -0.78 6.94
N TYR A 63 7.19 0.50 7.22
CA TYR A 63 6.52 0.94 8.44
C TYR A 63 5.14 0.28 8.61
N ILE A 64 4.29 0.31 7.58
CA ILE A 64 2.95 -0.30 7.63
C ILE A 64 3.02 -1.82 7.86
N HIS A 65 3.88 -2.52 7.11
CA HIS A 65 4.00 -3.98 7.19
C HIS A 65 4.58 -4.45 8.52
N SER A 66 5.51 -3.70 9.11
CA SER A 66 6.04 -3.99 10.46
C SER A 66 4.98 -3.90 11.56
N ALA A 67 3.93 -3.07 11.36
CA ALA A 67 2.76 -3.03 12.24
C ALA A 67 1.82 -4.26 12.09
N GLY A 68 2.12 -5.18 11.16
CA GLY A 68 1.24 -6.30 10.81
C GLY A 68 0.02 -5.89 9.96
N LEU A 69 0.09 -4.75 9.28
CA LEU A 69 -0.98 -4.23 8.44
C LEU A 69 -0.64 -4.38 6.96
N VAL A 70 -1.68 -4.58 6.15
CA VAL A 70 -1.56 -4.66 4.69
C VAL A 70 -2.52 -3.66 4.07
N HIS A 71 -2.00 -2.77 3.22
CA HIS A 71 -2.78 -1.68 2.62
C HIS A 71 -3.90 -2.17 1.69
N ARG A 72 -3.61 -3.19 0.85
CA ARG A 72 -4.51 -3.86 -0.12
C ARG A 72 -4.98 -3.05 -1.32
N ASP A 73 -5.25 -1.76 -1.16
CA ASP A 73 -5.69 -0.89 -2.27
C ASP A 73 -4.60 0.10 -2.68
N LEU A 74 -3.34 -0.37 -2.78
CA LEU A 74 -2.25 0.50 -3.18
C LEU A 74 -2.31 0.74 -4.69
N LYS A 75 -2.67 1.97 -5.06
CA LYS A 75 -2.77 2.43 -6.44
C LYS A 75 -2.38 3.90 -6.52
N PRO A 76 -2.03 4.43 -7.70
CA PRO A 76 -1.51 5.80 -7.78
C PRO A 76 -2.49 6.90 -7.34
N SER A 77 -3.81 6.64 -7.27
CA SER A 77 -4.76 7.60 -6.68
C SER A 77 -4.73 7.65 -5.15
N ASN A 78 -4.22 6.61 -4.50
CA ASN A 78 -4.09 6.51 -3.03
C ASN A 78 -2.68 6.90 -2.58
N VAL A 79 -1.93 7.57 -3.44
CA VAL A 79 -0.59 8.06 -3.16
C VAL A 79 -0.61 9.55 -3.46
N ALA A 80 -0.49 10.37 -2.44
CA ALA A 80 -0.42 11.82 -2.60
C ALA A 80 1.03 12.29 -2.66
N VAL A 81 1.26 13.35 -3.44
CA VAL A 81 2.57 13.97 -3.63
C VAL A 81 2.40 15.49 -3.61
N ASN A 82 3.34 16.21 -3.00
CA ASN A 82 3.37 17.68 -2.98
C ASN A 82 4.43 18.24 -3.97
N GLU A 83 4.57 19.57 -3.99
CA GLU A 83 5.48 20.28 -4.91
C GLU A 83 6.97 19.92 -4.67
N ASP A 84 7.31 19.55 -3.44
CA ASP A 84 8.65 19.13 -3.03
C ASP A 84 8.93 17.64 -3.29
N CYS A 85 8.03 16.94 -4.02
CA CYS A 85 8.07 15.50 -4.27
C CYS A 85 7.97 14.62 -3.00
N GLU A 86 7.44 15.16 -1.90
CA GLU A 86 7.17 14.36 -0.71
C GLU A 86 5.90 13.53 -0.92
N LEU A 87 6.04 12.23 -0.70
CA LEU A 87 4.98 11.25 -0.91
C LEU A 87 4.34 10.85 0.42
N ARG A 88 3.00 10.75 0.44
CA ARG A 88 2.24 10.14 1.52
C ARG A 88 1.26 9.10 1.00
N ILE A 89 1.31 7.91 1.59
CA ILE A 89 0.34 6.85 1.37
C ILE A 89 -0.98 7.24 2.04
N LEU A 90 -2.07 7.22 1.27
CA LEU A 90 -3.42 7.54 1.71
C LEU A 90 -4.27 6.28 1.88
N ASP A 91 -5.48 6.46 2.42
CA ASP A 91 -6.60 5.51 2.38
C ASP A 91 -6.32 4.08 2.89
N PHE A 92 -6.53 3.91 4.20
CA PHE A 92 -6.52 2.61 4.87
C PHE A 92 -7.92 1.96 4.94
N GLY A 93 -8.94 2.52 4.27
CA GLY A 93 -10.36 2.15 4.44
C GLY A 93 -10.71 0.72 4.01
N LEU A 94 -9.78 0.01 3.36
CA LEU A 94 -9.90 -1.38 2.95
C LEU A 94 -8.87 -2.31 3.61
N ALA A 95 -8.11 -1.84 4.60
CA ALA A 95 -7.27 -2.71 5.42
C ALA A 95 -8.17 -3.71 6.18
N ARG A 96 -8.14 -4.98 5.76
CA ARG A 96 -8.92 -6.09 6.35
C ARG A 96 -8.02 -7.33 6.52
N GLN A 97 -8.58 -8.48 6.89
CA GLN A 97 -7.95 -9.82 6.74
C GLN A 97 -8.12 -10.37 5.33
N THR A 98 -7.19 -11.21 4.87
CA THR A 98 -7.04 -11.61 3.45
C THR A 98 -8.24 -12.44 3.01
N ASP A 99 -9.20 -11.79 2.35
CA ASP A 99 -10.29 -12.48 1.68
C ASP A 99 -9.95 -12.58 0.19
N ASP A 100 -10.08 -13.80 -0.36
CA ASP A 100 -9.84 -14.14 -1.76
C ASP A 100 -10.86 -13.41 -2.66
N GLU A 101 -10.58 -12.15 -3.03
CA GLU A 101 -11.32 -11.50 -4.11
C GLU A 101 -10.85 -12.03 -5.48
N MET A 102 -11.83 -12.44 -6.27
CA MET A 102 -11.62 -13.04 -7.60
C MET A 102 -11.11 -11.97 -8.57
N THR A 103 -9.84 -12.07 -8.98
CA THR A 103 -9.26 -11.21 -10.02
C THR A 103 -10.03 -11.36 -11.34
N ASP A 104 -10.28 -10.24 -12.03
CA ASP A 104 -10.88 -10.25 -13.36
C ASP A 104 -10.06 -11.15 -14.31
N ILE A 105 -10.73 -12.07 -14.98
CA ILE A 105 -10.11 -13.10 -15.83
C ILE A 105 -9.21 -12.47 -16.91
N ASP A 106 -9.63 -11.33 -17.47
CA ASP A 106 -8.84 -10.68 -18.51
C ASP A 106 -7.59 -10.00 -17.94
N GLN A 107 -7.66 -9.48 -16.71
CA GLN A 107 -6.49 -8.96 -16.00
C GLN A 107 -5.49 -10.08 -15.69
N LEU A 108 -5.97 -11.26 -15.25
CA LEU A 108 -5.12 -12.42 -15.00
C LEU A 108 -4.36 -12.86 -16.26
N LYS A 109 -5.02 -12.90 -17.42
CA LYS A 109 -4.35 -13.20 -18.71
C LYS A 109 -3.24 -12.19 -19.01
N ARG A 110 -3.51 -10.89 -18.86
CA ARG A 110 -2.53 -9.82 -19.12
C ARG A 110 -1.31 -9.91 -18.19
N ILE A 111 -1.52 -10.31 -16.94
CA ILE A 111 -0.42 -10.59 -16.01
C ILE A 111 0.41 -11.76 -16.56
N MET A 112 -0.21 -12.92 -16.82
CA MET A 112 0.50 -14.12 -17.28
C MET A 112 1.20 -13.94 -18.64
N GLU A 113 0.72 -13.05 -19.50
CA GLU A 113 1.43 -12.69 -20.73
C GLU A 113 2.81 -12.10 -20.47
N VAL A 114 3.02 -11.43 -19.32
CA VAL A 114 4.29 -10.80 -18.94
C VAL A 114 5.13 -11.74 -18.07
N VAL A 115 4.54 -12.26 -16.99
CA VAL A 115 5.28 -13.04 -15.96
C VAL A 115 5.29 -14.54 -16.23
N GLY A 116 4.57 -15.00 -17.25
CA GLY A 116 4.42 -16.40 -17.61
C GLY A 116 3.27 -17.09 -16.87
N THR A 117 2.97 -18.32 -17.27
CA THR A 117 1.97 -19.16 -16.58
C THR A 117 2.49 -19.70 -15.23
N PRO A 118 1.63 -19.80 -14.19
CA PRO A 118 1.98 -20.39 -12.91
C PRO A 118 2.58 -21.80 -13.03
N THR A 119 3.58 -22.10 -12.19
CA THR A 119 4.12 -23.46 -12.08
C THR A 119 3.13 -24.40 -11.41
N ALA A 120 3.31 -25.71 -11.58
CA ALA A 120 2.48 -26.72 -10.92
C ALA A 120 2.53 -26.62 -9.37
N GLU A 121 3.63 -26.13 -8.81
CA GLU A 121 3.78 -25.89 -7.38
C GLU A 121 2.93 -24.70 -6.91
N LEU A 122 2.96 -23.58 -7.66
CA LEU A 122 2.12 -22.42 -7.37
C LEU A 122 0.62 -22.75 -7.53
N LEU A 123 0.26 -23.53 -8.55
CA LEU A 123 -1.13 -23.97 -8.74
C LEU A 123 -1.69 -24.72 -7.52
N LYS A 124 -0.87 -25.49 -6.81
CA LYS A 124 -1.29 -26.20 -5.58
C LYS A 124 -1.54 -25.26 -4.41
N LYS A 125 -0.95 -24.07 -4.39
CA LYS A 125 -1.16 -23.06 -3.34
C LYS A 125 -2.46 -22.27 -3.52
N ILE A 126 -3.03 -22.25 -4.73
CA ILE A 126 -4.29 -21.53 -5.01
C ILE A 126 -5.44 -22.22 -4.29
N CYS A 127 -6.13 -21.53 -3.38
CA CYS A 127 -7.24 -22.12 -2.61
C CYS A 127 -8.47 -22.44 -3.46
N SER A 128 -8.71 -21.68 -4.54
CA SER A 128 -9.88 -21.84 -5.41
C SER A 128 -9.69 -22.92 -6.49
N GLU A 129 -10.42 -24.03 -6.38
CA GLU A 129 -10.45 -25.08 -7.41
C GLU A 129 -10.91 -24.56 -8.78
N HIS A 130 -11.81 -23.58 -8.81
CA HIS A 130 -12.31 -22.99 -10.05
C HIS A 130 -11.19 -22.22 -10.76
N ALA A 131 -10.42 -21.42 -10.02
CA ALA A 131 -9.27 -20.70 -10.55
C ALA A 131 -8.17 -21.67 -11.03
N GLN A 132 -7.89 -22.76 -10.29
CA GLN A 132 -6.94 -23.79 -10.71
C GLN A 132 -7.33 -24.41 -12.06
N LYS A 133 -8.58 -24.88 -12.19
CA LYS A 133 -9.09 -25.49 -13.44
C LYS A 133 -9.04 -24.51 -14.60
N TYR A 134 -9.39 -23.25 -14.34
CA TYR A 134 -9.31 -22.19 -15.34
C TYR A 134 -7.87 -22.00 -15.85
N ILE A 135 -6.91 -21.80 -14.95
CA ILE A 135 -5.50 -21.58 -15.31
C ILE A 135 -4.93 -22.81 -16.04
N GLN A 136 -5.29 -24.03 -15.62
CA GLN A 136 -4.88 -25.27 -16.29
C GLN A 136 -5.44 -25.41 -17.71
N SER A 137 -6.57 -24.77 -18.00
CA SER A 137 -7.17 -24.78 -19.35
C SER A 137 -6.48 -23.81 -20.31
N LEU A 138 -5.68 -22.87 -19.79
CA LEU A 138 -4.98 -21.88 -20.60
C LEU A 138 -3.71 -22.48 -21.23
N PRO A 139 -3.32 -22.01 -22.43
CA PRO A 139 -2.04 -22.39 -23.01
C PRO A 139 -0.87 -21.89 -22.16
N SER A 140 0.20 -22.68 -22.08
CA SER A 140 1.41 -22.27 -21.37
C SER A 140 2.07 -21.09 -22.08
N MET A 141 2.41 -20.04 -21.31
CA MET A 141 3.02 -18.81 -21.81
C MET A 141 4.40 -18.66 -21.16
N PRO A 142 5.50 -18.54 -21.95
CA PRO A 142 6.80 -18.27 -21.39
C PRO A 142 6.86 -16.83 -20.83
N PRO A 143 7.62 -16.60 -19.75
CA PRO A 143 7.81 -15.25 -19.23
C PRO A 143 8.48 -14.35 -20.28
N GLN A 144 8.03 -13.11 -20.36
CA GLN A 144 8.64 -12.12 -21.24
C GLN A 144 9.91 -11.55 -20.62
N ASP A 145 10.80 -11.12 -21.51
CA ASP A 145 12.01 -10.39 -21.12
C ASP A 145 11.66 -8.94 -20.77
N MET A 146 11.64 -8.62 -19.47
CA MET A 146 11.30 -7.29 -18.99
C MET A 146 12.22 -6.19 -19.52
N GLU A 147 13.46 -6.49 -19.91
CA GLU A 147 14.37 -5.51 -20.52
C GLU A 147 13.89 -5.10 -21.93
N LYS A 148 13.18 -6.00 -22.62
CA LYS A 148 12.54 -5.71 -23.92
C LYS A 148 11.23 -4.98 -23.78
N ILE A 149 10.53 -5.14 -22.64
CA ILE A 149 9.30 -4.40 -22.31
C ILE A 149 9.66 -2.96 -21.94
N PHE A 150 10.58 -2.79 -20.99
CA PHE A 150 11.02 -1.50 -20.48
C PHE A 150 12.28 -0.99 -21.20
N ARG A 151 12.22 -0.84 -22.53
CA ARG A 151 13.38 -0.41 -23.32
C ARG A 151 13.86 0.98 -22.92
N GLY A 152 15.14 1.09 -22.60
CA GLY A 152 15.77 2.36 -22.21
C GLY A 152 15.55 2.77 -20.76
N ALA A 153 14.90 1.92 -19.95
CA ALA A 153 14.83 2.10 -18.51
C ALA A 153 16.17 1.76 -17.83
N ASN A 154 16.38 2.28 -16.63
CA ASN A 154 17.54 1.94 -15.81
C ASN A 154 17.58 0.43 -15.54
N PRO A 155 18.70 -0.28 -15.83
CA PRO A 155 18.80 -1.72 -15.58
C PRO A 155 18.53 -2.12 -14.14
N LEU A 156 18.88 -1.26 -13.16
CA LEU A 156 18.61 -1.50 -11.74
C LEU A 156 17.12 -1.37 -11.40
N ALA A 157 16.39 -0.46 -12.05
CA ALA A 157 14.94 -0.36 -11.91
C ALA A 157 14.25 -1.61 -12.46
N VAL A 158 14.72 -2.12 -13.60
CA VAL A 158 14.19 -3.36 -14.20
C VAL A 158 14.49 -4.57 -13.33
N ASP A 159 15.68 -4.68 -12.73
CA ASP A 159 16.00 -5.76 -11.78
C ASP A 159 15.06 -5.73 -10.56
N LEU A 160 14.82 -4.55 -10.00
CA LEU A 160 13.90 -4.38 -8.88
C LEU A 160 12.47 -4.81 -9.25
N LEU A 161 11.98 -4.39 -10.42
CA LEU A 161 10.65 -4.79 -10.92
C LEU A 161 10.53 -6.31 -11.10
N LYS A 162 11.58 -6.98 -11.60
CA LYS A 162 11.59 -8.45 -11.73
C LYS A 162 11.43 -9.15 -10.37
N ARG A 163 11.97 -8.58 -9.29
CA ARG A 163 11.86 -9.13 -7.92
C ARG A 163 10.53 -8.82 -7.25
N MET A 164 9.85 -7.74 -7.67
CA MET A 164 8.52 -7.37 -7.16
C MET A 164 7.39 -8.11 -7.89
N LEU A 165 7.50 -8.24 -9.23
CA LEU A 165 6.46 -8.80 -10.10
C LEU A 165 6.60 -10.32 -10.26
N ILE A 166 6.66 -11.02 -9.13
CA ILE A 166 6.67 -12.50 -9.08
C ILE A 166 5.25 -12.99 -8.77
N LEU A 167 4.78 -13.98 -9.53
CA LEU A 167 3.45 -14.57 -9.34
C LEU A 167 3.28 -15.15 -7.94
N ASP A 168 4.23 -15.99 -7.51
CA ASP A 168 4.26 -16.54 -6.16
C ASP A 168 4.55 -15.43 -5.15
N CYS A 169 3.61 -15.17 -4.25
CA CYS A 169 3.75 -14.13 -3.24
C CYS A 169 4.90 -14.42 -2.26
N ASP A 170 5.22 -15.69 -2.01
CA ASP A 170 6.30 -16.09 -1.11
C ASP A 170 7.69 -15.77 -1.69
N GLY A 171 7.78 -15.62 -3.02
CA GLY A 171 9.03 -15.31 -3.72
C GLY A 171 9.27 -13.82 -3.93
N ARG A 172 8.32 -12.95 -3.58
CA ARG A 172 8.45 -11.49 -3.78
C ARG A 172 9.41 -10.89 -2.78
N ILE A 173 10.20 -9.92 -3.24
CA ILE A 173 11.03 -9.10 -2.35
C ILE A 173 10.14 -8.33 -1.36
N SER A 174 10.53 -8.32 -0.08
CA SER A 174 9.85 -7.51 0.94
C SER A 174 10.18 -6.02 0.78
N ALA A 175 9.38 -5.14 1.37
CA ALA A 175 9.66 -3.70 1.36
C ALA A 175 11.03 -3.37 2.00
N SER A 176 11.39 -4.07 3.07
CA SER A 176 12.69 -3.89 3.74
C SER A 176 13.87 -4.33 2.87
N GLU A 177 13.77 -5.46 2.17
CA GLU A 177 14.81 -5.91 1.25
C GLU A 177 14.89 -5.03 0.01
N ALA A 178 13.76 -4.52 -0.46
CA ALA A 178 13.69 -3.62 -1.61
C ALA A 178 14.37 -2.27 -1.33
N LEU A 179 14.27 -1.73 -0.10
CA LEU A 179 14.98 -0.51 0.30
C LEU A 179 16.50 -0.67 0.23
N ALA A 180 17.02 -1.85 0.58
CA ALA A 180 18.45 -2.18 0.48
C ALA A 180 18.93 -2.47 -0.96
N HIS A 181 18.05 -2.39 -1.96
CA HIS A 181 18.40 -2.67 -3.35
C HIS A 181 19.35 -1.59 -3.92
N PRO A 182 20.34 -1.92 -4.77
CA PRO A 182 21.28 -0.94 -5.35
C PRO A 182 20.63 0.24 -6.07
N TYR A 183 19.41 0.04 -6.58
CA TYR A 183 18.60 1.09 -7.19
C TYR A 183 18.29 2.24 -6.21
N PHE A 184 18.35 2.07 -4.89
CA PHE A 184 18.12 3.14 -3.92
C PHE A 184 19.37 3.54 -3.14
N SER A 185 20.56 3.14 -3.59
CA SER A 185 21.84 3.36 -2.88
C SER A 185 22.13 4.82 -2.49
N GLN A 186 21.53 5.80 -3.18
CA GLN A 186 21.67 7.22 -2.86
C GLN A 186 20.71 7.74 -1.77
N TYR A 187 19.65 7.00 -1.47
CA TYR A 187 18.61 7.38 -0.50
C TYR A 187 18.51 6.43 0.69
N HIS A 188 18.96 5.18 0.54
CA HIS A 188 18.87 4.16 1.57
C HIS A 188 19.66 4.57 2.82
N ASP A 189 18.95 4.66 3.94
CA ASP A 189 19.50 4.93 5.26
C ASP A 189 18.76 4.07 6.30
N PRO A 190 19.38 2.99 6.80
CA PRO A 190 18.76 2.12 7.79
C PRO A 190 18.33 2.84 9.08
N ASP A 191 19.01 3.92 9.46
CA ASP A 191 18.72 4.68 10.69
C ASP A 191 17.51 5.63 10.52
N ASP A 192 17.20 6.01 9.26
CA ASP A 192 16.04 6.82 8.90
C ASP A 192 14.90 6.01 8.26
N GLU A 193 14.90 4.68 8.44
CA GLU A 193 13.85 3.78 7.94
C GLU A 193 13.15 3.05 9.10
N PRO A 194 12.33 3.74 9.90
CA PRO A 194 11.79 3.18 11.13
C PRO A 194 10.73 2.10 10.89
N GLU A 195 10.57 1.23 11.88
CA GLU A 195 9.48 0.26 11.98
C GLU A 195 8.42 0.73 13.00
N ALA A 196 7.21 0.23 12.84
CA ALA A 196 6.08 0.49 13.71
C ALA A 196 5.91 -0.65 14.72
N PRO A 197 5.41 -0.36 15.94
CA PRO A 197 4.94 -1.41 16.82
C PRO A 197 3.73 -2.14 16.20
N PRO A 198 3.51 -3.43 16.51
CA PRO A 198 2.34 -4.17 16.06
C PRO A 198 1.04 -3.44 16.40
N TYR A 199 0.15 -3.34 15.42
CA TYR A 199 -1.16 -2.72 15.61
C TYR A 199 -2.11 -3.66 16.35
N ASP A 200 -2.78 -3.17 17.39
CA ASP A 200 -3.77 -3.96 18.12
C ASP A 200 -5.08 -4.09 17.32
N GLN A 201 -5.25 -5.25 16.69
CA GLN A 201 -6.43 -5.59 15.88
C GLN A 201 -7.57 -6.20 16.70
N SER A 202 -7.45 -6.32 18.03
CA SER A 202 -8.48 -6.93 18.88
C SER A 202 -9.82 -6.17 18.89
N LEU A 203 -9.81 -4.93 18.41
CA LEU A 203 -10.99 -4.10 18.23
C LEU A 203 -11.84 -4.52 17.03
N GLU A 204 -11.21 -4.97 15.93
CA GLU A 204 -11.87 -5.35 14.67
C GLU A 204 -12.51 -6.74 14.72
N SER A 205 -11.95 -7.64 15.53
CA SER A 205 -12.41 -9.04 15.63
C SER A 205 -13.66 -9.23 16.50
N LYS A 206 -14.30 -8.14 16.96
CA LYS A 206 -15.48 -8.19 17.82
C LYS A 206 -16.70 -7.71 17.06
N ASP A 207 -17.69 -8.58 16.92
CA ASP A 207 -19.03 -8.19 16.46
C ASP A 207 -19.60 -7.16 17.45
N ARG A 208 -19.90 -5.97 16.93
CA ARG A 208 -20.44 -4.84 17.70
C ARG A 208 -21.61 -4.25 16.94
N THR A 209 -22.57 -3.76 17.70
CA THR A 209 -23.69 -2.98 17.17
C THR A 209 -23.21 -1.60 16.69
N LEU A 210 -24.01 -0.95 15.85
CA LEU A 210 -23.73 0.41 15.36
C LEU A 210 -23.53 1.41 16.51
N GLU A 211 -24.32 1.29 17.58
CA GLU A 211 -24.25 2.18 18.74
C GLU A 211 -22.97 1.98 19.56
N GLU A 212 -22.47 0.74 19.68
CA GLU A 212 -21.18 0.46 20.30
C GLU A 212 -20.01 1.02 19.47
N TRP A 213 -20.11 0.96 18.14
CA TRP A 213 -19.15 1.59 17.24
C TRP A 213 -19.16 3.12 17.36
N LYS A 214 -20.34 3.74 17.41
CA LYS A 214 -20.47 5.19 17.65
C LYS A 214 -19.85 5.61 18.98
N GLY A 215 -20.13 4.88 20.06
CA GLY A 215 -19.53 5.14 21.37
C GLY A 215 -18.00 5.08 21.33
N LYS A 216 -17.43 4.06 20.66
CA LYS A 216 -15.97 3.95 20.50
C LYS A 216 -15.35 5.06 19.64
N MET A 217 -16.05 5.49 18.60
CA MET A 217 -15.60 6.62 17.78
C MET A 217 -15.61 7.91 18.60
N ALA A 218 -16.70 8.18 19.34
CA ALA A 218 -16.80 9.35 20.21
C ALA A 218 -15.71 9.35 21.31
N ASP A 219 -15.47 8.21 21.97
CA ASP A 219 -14.37 8.03 22.92
C ASP A 219 -13.02 8.40 22.27
N GLY A 220 -12.78 7.93 21.04
CA GLY A 220 -11.56 8.21 20.29
C GLY A 220 -11.36 9.70 19.95
N VAL A 221 -12.45 10.41 19.63
CA VAL A 221 -12.40 11.87 19.44
C VAL A 221 -12.01 12.58 20.73
N VAL A 222 -12.65 12.23 21.85
CA VAL A 222 -12.35 12.85 23.16
C VAL A 222 -10.90 12.61 23.55
N ILE A 223 -10.40 11.39 23.40
CA ILE A 223 -9.01 11.04 23.73
C ILE A 223 -8.00 11.83 22.86
N MET A 224 -8.30 12.04 21.57
CA MET A 224 -7.40 12.81 20.69
C MET A 224 -7.43 14.31 20.97
N VAL A 225 -8.59 14.88 21.33
CA VAL A 225 -8.72 16.30 21.71
C VAL A 225 -7.97 16.60 23.01
N GLU A 226 -7.86 15.64 23.92
CA GLU A 226 -7.12 15.80 25.19
C GLU A 226 -5.60 15.63 25.07
N LEU A 227 -5.09 15.08 23.95
CA LEU A 227 -3.65 15.00 23.71
C LEU A 227 -3.13 16.38 23.31
N PRO A 228 -2.21 16.99 24.08
CA PRO A 228 -1.65 18.28 23.69
C PRO A 228 -0.93 18.11 22.35
N LEU A 229 -1.20 19.04 21.42
CA LEU A 229 -0.37 19.27 20.25
C LEU A 229 1.08 19.39 20.75
N SER A 230 1.86 18.33 20.61
CA SER A 230 3.29 18.38 20.90
C SER A 230 3.86 19.44 19.97
N ALA A 231 4.20 20.59 20.54
CA ALA A 231 4.73 21.74 19.84
C ALA A 231 6.01 21.36 19.07
N PRO A 232 6.28 22.02 17.92
CA PRO A 232 7.48 21.76 17.12
C PRO A 232 8.77 22.04 17.89
#